data_AF-A0AA88ADJ3-F1
#
_entry.id   AF-A0AA88ADJ3-F1
#
_cell.length_a   1.000
_cell.length_b   1.000
_cell.length_c   1.000
_cell.angle_alpha   90.00
_cell.angle_beta   90.00
_cell.angle_gamma   90.00
#
_symmetry.space_group_name_H-M   'P 1'
#
loop_
_entity.id
_entity.type
_entity.pdbx_description
1 polymer ?
#
loop_
_entity_poly.entity_id
_entity_poly.type
_entity_poly.pdbx_seq_one_letter_code
_entity_poly.pdbx_strand_id
1 'polypeptide(L)'
;MLLGGPKDRTTYMFTYVDPQPGSPTLEELLEEYWDLLQDYQGVSLDNLEIQRVIYCIFPTYRDSLLPAAFNRVLQFGDASGIRSPVSFGGFGSLTRHLERLSSAQLKCFLVVHRAMSAKQETNVPPDFINELLYANFHSMQRLGDPSLRPFLQDVVQFGPLAKTLGLVMITKPQILPFIFSQVGFPVLVDWTGHFTMLGLYTLLSTFTEPLIRPLLSALPPELRYQWKRRLEAWKYGAGLDYEL
;
A
#
# COMPACT_ATOMS: atom_id res chain seq x y z
N MET A 1 -8.50 10.40 -10.65
CA MET A 1 -9.41 10.49 -11.81
C MET A 1 -8.63 10.01 -13.03
N LEU A 2 -8.68 8.71 -13.30
CA LEU A 2 -8.18 8.05 -14.51
C LEU A 2 -9.40 7.30 -15.05
N LEU A 3 -10.23 7.99 -15.81
CA LEU A 3 -11.41 7.39 -16.43
C LEU A 3 -11.25 7.60 -17.92
N GLY A 4 -10.54 6.67 -18.55
CA GLY A 4 -10.61 6.46 -19.98
C GLY A 4 -11.88 5.66 -20.32
N GLY A 5 -12.37 5.80 -21.56
CA GLY A 5 -13.48 5.02 -22.10
C GLY A 5 -13.16 3.51 -22.20
N PRO A 6 -14.13 2.67 -22.63
CA PRO A 6 -13.98 1.22 -22.66
C PRO A 6 -12.84 0.68 -23.55
N LYS A 7 -12.33 1.51 -24.46
CA LYS A 7 -11.23 1.18 -25.37
C LYS A 7 -9.90 1.84 -24.96
N ASP A 8 -9.93 2.71 -23.97
CA ASP A 8 -8.76 3.44 -23.54
C ASP A 8 -7.89 2.52 -22.69
N ARG A 9 -6.58 2.58 -22.91
CA ARG A 9 -5.60 1.78 -22.21
C ARG A 9 -4.71 2.70 -21.40
N THR A 10 -4.47 2.34 -20.15
CA THR A 10 -3.48 3.02 -19.33
C THR A 10 -2.54 1.97 -18.77
N THR A 11 -1.27 2.11 -19.12
CA THR A 11 -0.22 1.19 -18.74
C THR A 11 0.78 1.90 -17.86
N TYR A 12 1.37 1.17 -16.94
CA TYR A 12 2.36 1.69 -16.01
C TYR A 12 3.55 0.76 -16.00
N MET A 13 4.73 1.35 -15.98
CA MET A 13 5.98 0.66 -15.72
C MET A 13 6.61 1.28 -14.48
N PHE A 14 6.97 0.42 -13.54
CA PHE A 14 7.69 0.82 -12.35
C PHE A 14 8.98 0.02 -12.28
N THR A 15 10.09 0.72 -12.10
CA THR A 15 11.39 0.10 -11.90
C THR A 15 12.16 0.76 -10.77
N TYR A 16 13.10 0.02 -10.22
CA TYR A 16 14.08 0.51 -9.26
C TYR A 16 15.45 0.43 -9.92
N VAL A 17 16.16 1.55 -9.93
CA VAL A 17 17.52 1.64 -10.44
C VAL A 17 18.41 2.06 -9.28
N ASP A 18 19.49 1.32 -9.05
CA ASP A 18 20.62 1.80 -8.24
C ASP A 18 21.58 2.54 -9.19
N PRO A 19 21.83 3.85 -9.00
CA PRO A 19 22.67 4.63 -9.92
C PRO A 19 24.15 4.28 -9.73
N GLN A 20 24.60 3.23 -10.42
CA GLN A 20 25.99 2.79 -10.49
C GLN A 20 26.51 2.96 -11.94
N PRO A 21 27.83 3.10 -12.14
CA PRO A 21 28.41 3.05 -13.48
C PRO A 21 28.01 1.75 -14.20
N GLY A 22 27.33 1.86 -15.35
CA GLY A 22 26.81 0.74 -16.12
C GLY A 22 25.33 0.40 -15.88
N SER A 23 24.65 1.08 -14.95
CA SER A 23 23.18 1.02 -14.86
C SER A 23 22.53 1.67 -16.09
N PRO A 24 21.36 1.17 -16.54
CA PRO A 24 20.67 1.75 -17.68
C PRO A 24 20.25 3.19 -17.36
N THR A 25 20.35 4.03 -18.38
CA THR A 25 19.79 5.37 -18.38
C THR A 25 18.26 5.32 -18.36
N LEU A 26 17.65 6.43 -17.99
CA LEU A 26 16.20 6.56 -17.97
C LEU A 26 15.59 6.48 -19.38
N GLU A 27 16.35 6.93 -20.37
CA GLU A 27 15.99 6.87 -21.79
C GLU A 27 15.96 5.42 -22.27
N GLU A 28 17.03 4.65 -21.99
CA GLU A 28 17.10 3.22 -22.30
C GLU A 28 15.95 2.42 -21.65
N LEU A 29 15.59 2.74 -20.41
CA LEU A 29 14.46 2.10 -19.73
C LEU A 29 13.11 2.44 -20.37
N LEU A 30 12.94 3.68 -20.83
CA LEU A 30 11.73 4.10 -21.51
C LEU A 30 11.61 3.43 -22.89
N GLU A 31 12.70 3.34 -23.63
CA GLU A 31 12.78 2.66 -24.92
C GLU A 31 12.48 1.17 -24.77
N GLU A 32 13.13 0.49 -23.82
CA GLU A 32 12.87 -0.92 -23.54
C GLU A 32 11.40 -1.17 -23.17
N TYR A 33 10.82 -0.29 -22.34
CA TYR A 33 9.40 -0.36 -22.02
C TYR A 33 8.52 -0.16 -23.26
N TRP A 34 8.88 0.79 -24.13
CA TRP A 34 8.14 1.09 -25.34
C TRP A 34 8.11 -0.09 -26.31
N ASP A 35 9.26 -0.75 -26.49
CA ASP A 35 9.39 -1.94 -27.34
C ASP A 35 8.57 -3.11 -26.80
N LEU A 36 8.56 -3.31 -25.48
CA LEU A 36 7.80 -4.38 -24.82
C LEU A 36 6.30 -4.08 -24.72
N LEU A 37 5.87 -2.83 -24.92
CA LEU A 37 4.49 -2.40 -24.72
C LEU A 37 3.52 -3.14 -25.64
N GLN A 38 3.92 -3.42 -26.88
CA GLN A 38 3.09 -4.10 -27.86
C GLN A 38 2.77 -5.54 -27.43
N ASP A 39 3.76 -6.25 -26.90
CA ASP A 39 3.62 -7.63 -26.41
C ASP A 39 2.80 -7.64 -25.11
N TYR A 40 3.07 -6.68 -24.23
CA TYR A 40 2.34 -6.52 -22.97
C TYR A 40 0.85 -6.22 -23.18
N GLN A 41 0.51 -5.39 -24.18
CA GLN A 41 -0.88 -5.00 -24.46
C GLN A 41 -1.57 -5.90 -25.50
N GLY A 42 -0.81 -6.77 -26.18
CA GLY A 42 -1.29 -7.61 -27.27
C GLY A 42 -1.82 -6.81 -28.46
N VAL A 43 -1.26 -5.63 -28.71
CA VAL A 43 -1.69 -4.72 -29.79
C VAL A 43 -0.50 -3.98 -30.36
N SER A 44 -0.42 -3.88 -31.68
CA SER A 44 0.62 -3.07 -32.34
C SER A 44 0.51 -1.60 -31.93
N LEU A 45 1.64 -0.94 -31.72
CA LEU A 45 1.73 0.49 -31.42
C LEU A 45 1.10 1.35 -32.51
N ASP A 46 1.15 0.92 -33.78
CA ASP A 46 0.54 1.63 -34.91
C ASP A 46 -1.00 1.71 -34.80
N ASN A 47 -1.61 0.83 -34.00
CA ASN A 47 -3.05 0.80 -33.75
C ASN A 47 -3.44 1.60 -32.50
N LEU A 48 -2.49 2.27 -31.85
CA LEU A 48 -2.71 3.06 -30.64
C LEU A 48 -2.57 4.55 -30.93
N GLU A 49 -3.52 5.35 -30.44
CA GLU A 49 -3.39 6.80 -30.39
C GLU A 49 -2.78 7.19 -29.04
N ILE A 50 -1.51 7.59 -29.04
CA ILE A 50 -0.79 7.98 -27.82
C ILE A 50 -1.30 9.35 -27.36
N GLN A 51 -2.16 9.34 -26.33
CA GLN A 51 -2.70 10.56 -25.74
C GLN A 51 -1.69 11.28 -24.85
N ARG A 52 -0.88 10.52 -24.10
CA ARG A 52 0.06 11.07 -23.13
C ARG A 52 1.12 10.05 -22.73
N VAL A 53 2.37 10.49 -22.68
CA VAL A 53 3.46 9.77 -22.03
C VAL A 53 3.88 10.57 -20.80
N ILE A 54 3.85 9.94 -19.63
CA ILE A 54 4.32 10.54 -18.38
C ILE A 54 5.45 9.67 -17.86
N TYR A 55 6.61 10.28 -17.61
CA TYR A 55 7.69 9.66 -16.88
C TYR A 55 7.94 10.46 -15.60
N CYS A 56 8.27 9.77 -14.51
CA CYS A 56 8.57 10.40 -13.23
C CYS A 56 9.61 9.57 -12.49
N ILE A 57 10.45 10.23 -11.72
CA ILE A 57 11.52 9.61 -10.94
C ILE A 57 11.35 10.06 -9.51
N PHE A 58 11.41 9.08 -8.60
CA PHE A 58 11.37 9.31 -7.18
C PHE A 58 12.70 8.85 -6.59
N PRO A 59 13.62 9.75 -6.22
CA PRO A 59 14.82 9.36 -5.50
C PRO A 59 14.39 8.76 -4.15
N THR A 60 14.76 7.51 -3.90
CA THR A 60 14.43 6.82 -2.65
C THR A 60 15.70 6.40 -1.93
N TYR A 61 15.80 6.74 -0.65
CA TYR A 61 16.92 6.35 0.19
C TYR A 61 16.51 5.20 1.11
N ARG A 62 17.32 4.13 1.13
CA ARG A 62 17.11 3.02 2.08
C ARG A 62 17.25 3.53 3.52
N ASP A 63 18.23 4.36 3.81
CA ASP A 63 18.34 5.01 5.11
C ASP A 63 18.20 6.52 4.90
N SER A 64 17.04 7.07 5.27
CA SER A 64 16.82 8.52 5.19
C SER A 64 17.85 9.22 6.07
N LEU A 65 18.63 10.11 5.47
CA LEU A 65 19.63 10.92 6.16
C LEU A 65 19.01 11.95 7.11
N LEU A 66 17.69 12.13 7.04
CA LEU A 66 16.91 13.06 7.86
C LEU A 66 15.86 12.25 8.62
N PRO A 67 16.18 11.56 9.73
CA PRO A 67 15.17 11.09 10.65
C PRO A 67 14.50 12.28 11.35
N ALA A 68 13.25 12.13 11.80
CA ALA A 68 12.60 13.20 12.55
C ALA A 68 13.39 13.46 13.84
N ALA A 69 13.99 14.64 13.95
CA ALA A 69 14.90 14.97 15.06
C ALA A 69 14.20 15.03 16.43
N PHE A 70 12.86 14.99 16.47
CA PHE A 70 12.06 15.18 17.68
C PHE A 70 10.87 14.22 17.76
N ASN A 71 10.46 13.90 18.98
CA ASN A 71 9.21 13.18 19.26
C ASN A 71 8.01 14.00 18.75
N ARG A 72 7.03 13.32 18.14
CA ARG A 72 5.78 13.90 17.60
C ARG A 72 5.94 14.82 16.38
N VAL A 73 7.11 14.83 15.75
CA VAL A 73 7.31 15.46 14.44
C VAL A 73 7.28 14.36 13.38
N LEU A 74 6.41 14.52 12.39
CA LEU A 74 6.29 13.61 11.24
C LEU A 74 6.73 14.35 9.98
N GLN A 75 7.66 13.78 9.24
CA GLN A 75 8.07 14.30 7.93
C GLN A 75 7.09 13.85 6.86
N PHE A 76 6.85 14.70 5.87
CA PHE A 76 5.76 14.56 4.90
C PHE A 76 6.27 14.74 3.47
N GLY A 77 5.68 13.98 2.52
CA GLY A 77 6.07 14.00 1.12
C GLY A 77 7.49 13.48 0.90
N ASP A 78 8.18 14.02 -0.09
CA ASP A 78 9.56 13.63 -0.47
C ASP A 78 10.57 13.85 0.67
N ALA A 79 10.27 14.76 1.60
CA ALA A 79 11.07 14.97 2.81
C ALA A 79 11.06 13.76 3.76
N SER A 80 10.07 12.87 3.68
CA SER A 80 9.96 11.72 4.58
C SER A 80 10.91 10.56 4.24
N GLY A 81 11.45 10.52 3.02
CA GLY A 81 12.30 9.42 2.54
C GLY A 81 11.60 8.04 2.58
N ILE A 82 10.27 8.02 2.67
CA ILE A 82 9.48 6.78 2.72
C ILE A 82 9.48 6.17 1.32
N ARG A 83 9.93 4.91 1.23
CA ARG A 83 10.37 4.24 -0.01
C ARG A 83 9.20 3.90 -0.96
N SER A 84 9.46 3.19 -2.05
CA SER A 84 8.53 2.59 -3.03
C SER A 84 7.43 3.49 -3.67
N PRO A 85 7.62 3.88 -4.95
CA PRO A 85 6.56 4.47 -5.79
C PRO A 85 5.47 3.45 -6.21
N VAL A 86 5.74 2.14 -6.11
CA VAL A 86 4.79 1.07 -6.46
C VAL A 86 3.69 0.91 -5.40
N SER A 87 4.00 1.26 -4.16
CA SER A 87 3.06 1.16 -3.02
C SER A 87 2.55 2.52 -2.58
N PHE A 88 2.25 3.39 -3.54
CA PHE A 88 1.57 4.67 -3.31
C PHE A 88 2.18 5.50 -2.16
N GLY A 89 3.48 5.39 -1.90
CA GLY A 89 4.14 5.98 -0.71
C GLY A 89 4.47 7.47 -0.81
N GLY A 90 4.08 8.13 -1.90
CA GLY A 90 4.30 9.57 -2.12
C GLY A 90 3.17 10.44 -1.57
N PHE A 91 3.40 11.75 -1.51
CA PHE A 91 2.49 12.85 -1.12
C PHE A 91 0.98 12.55 -1.23
N GLY A 92 0.51 11.92 -2.31
CA GLY A 92 -0.90 11.57 -2.53
C GLY A 92 -1.54 10.59 -1.52
N SER A 93 -0.81 9.59 -1.02
CA SER A 93 -1.33 8.72 0.06
C SER A 93 -1.38 9.46 1.38
N LEU A 94 -0.34 10.26 1.67
CA LEU A 94 -0.27 11.04 2.90
C LEU A 94 -1.30 12.20 2.94
N THR A 95 -1.62 12.86 1.82
CA THR A 95 -2.71 13.86 1.77
C THR A 95 -4.08 13.21 1.98
N ARG A 96 -4.31 12.03 1.39
CA ARG A 96 -5.53 11.23 1.59
C ARG A 96 -5.66 10.66 3.00
N HIS A 97 -4.54 10.54 3.72
CA HIS A 97 -4.50 10.05 5.09
C HIS A 97 -4.13 11.11 6.11
N LEU A 98 -4.10 12.40 5.76
CA LEU A 98 -3.67 13.46 6.67
C LEU A 98 -4.49 13.49 7.96
N GLU A 99 -5.80 13.24 7.84
CA GLU A 99 -6.70 13.09 8.99
C GLU A 99 -6.35 11.88 9.86
N ARG A 100 -5.97 10.75 9.26
CA ARG A 100 -5.56 9.50 9.94
C ARG A 100 -4.14 9.55 10.51
N LEU A 101 -3.26 10.37 9.94
CA LEU A 101 -1.90 10.59 10.45
C LEU A 101 -1.92 11.37 11.77
N SER A 102 -2.98 12.14 12.04
CA SER A 102 -3.25 12.69 13.37
C SER A 102 -3.59 11.61 14.42
N SER A 103 -3.83 10.37 13.99
CA SER A 103 -4.38 9.24 14.77
C SER A 103 -3.81 7.86 14.34
N ALA A 104 -2.50 7.68 14.55
CA ALA A 104 -1.84 6.39 14.89
C ALA A 104 -1.72 5.25 13.83
N GLN A 105 -1.94 5.48 12.53
CA GLN A 105 -2.11 4.36 11.57
C GLN A 105 -0.90 3.95 10.70
N LEU A 106 0.30 4.43 11.03
CA LEU A 106 1.47 4.35 10.14
C LEU A 106 2.05 2.95 9.86
N LYS A 107 1.76 1.93 10.67
CA LYS A 107 2.59 0.70 10.71
C LYS A 107 2.09 -0.48 9.86
N CYS A 108 0.77 -0.69 9.72
CA CYS A 108 0.22 -1.75 8.85
C CYS A 108 0.58 -1.51 7.37
N PHE A 109 0.49 -0.26 6.91
CA PHE A 109 0.85 0.16 5.57
C PHE A 109 2.31 -0.15 5.24
N LEU A 110 3.20 0.04 6.22
CA LEU A 110 4.65 -0.14 6.07
C LEU A 110 5.05 -1.56 5.67
N VAL A 111 4.26 -2.60 6.00
CA VAL A 111 4.62 -3.97 5.64
C VAL A 111 4.20 -4.35 4.23
N VAL A 112 2.99 -3.97 3.80
CA VAL A 112 2.57 -4.14 2.39
C VAL A 112 3.60 -3.45 1.49
N HIS A 113 4.01 -2.26 1.92
CA HIS A 113 5.04 -1.46 1.31
C HIS A 113 6.44 -2.13 1.29
N ARG A 114 6.86 -2.72 2.42
CA ARG A 114 8.14 -3.46 2.52
C ARG A 114 8.15 -4.77 1.74
N ALA A 115 7.01 -5.43 1.58
CA ALA A 115 6.86 -6.62 0.74
C ALA A 115 6.94 -6.29 -0.76
N MET A 116 6.57 -5.06 -1.14
CA MET A 116 6.63 -4.55 -2.52
C MET A 116 7.94 -3.81 -2.84
N SER A 117 8.88 -3.74 -1.89
CA SER A 117 10.22 -3.19 -2.10
C SER A 117 11.12 -4.22 -2.79
N ALA A 118 11.75 -3.82 -3.89
CA ALA A 118 12.83 -4.60 -4.48
C ALA A 118 14.05 -4.62 -3.55
N LYS A 119 14.67 -5.80 -3.42
CA LYS A 119 15.99 -5.98 -2.80
C LYS A 119 16.98 -6.31 -3.92
N GLN A 120 18.21 -5.84 -3.78
CA GLN A 120 19.25 -5.83 -4.82
C GLN A 120 19.76 -7.23 -5.17
N GLU A 121 19.62 -8.19 -4.24
CA GLU A 121 19.92 -9.60 -4.47
C GLU A 121 18.87 -10.47 -3.79
N THR A 122 17.98 -11.07 -4.58
CA THR A 122 17.01 -12.03 -4.06
C THR A 122 16.89 -13.20 -5.01
N ASN A 123 16.94 -14.41 -4.45
CA ASN A 123 16.86 -15.69 -5.15
C ASN A 123 15.40 -16.02 -5.58
N VAL A 124 14.63 -15.01 -5.98
CA VAL A 124 13.24 -15.13 -6.42
C VAL A 124 13.15 -14.98 -7.94
N PRO A 125 12.17 -15.65 -8.59
CA PRO A 125 11.93 -15.47 -10.02
C PRO A 125 11.72 -13.99 -10.37
N PRO A 126 12.21 -13.51 -11.54
CA PRO A 126 12.03 -12.13 -11.97
C PRO A 126 10.56 -11.66 -11.99
N ASP A 127 9.64 -12.57 -12.33
CA ASP A 127 8.20 -12.27 -12.42
C ASP A 127 7.46 -12.32 -11.08
N PHE A 128 8.13 -12.66 -9.98
CA PHE A 128 7.49 -12.89 -8.68
C PHE A 128 6.64 -11.71 -8.20
N ILE A 129 7.16 -10.48 -8.31
CA ILE A 129 6.44 -9.27 -7.88
C ILE A 129 5.18 -9.07 -8.72
N ASN A 130 5.27 -9.27 -10.03
CA ASN A 130 4.15 -9.16 -10.96
C ASN A 130 3.09 -10.22 -10.66
N GLU A 131 3.51 -11.47 -10.41
CA GLU A 131 2.62 -12.55 -10.03
C GLU A 131 1.90 -12.29 -8.70
N LEU A 132 2.63 -11.76 -7.70
CA LEU A 132 2.07 -11.42 -6.40
C LEU A 132 1.03 -10.30 -6.52
N LEU A 133 1.37 -9.22 -7.26
CA LEU A 133 0.45 -8.12 -7.52
C LEU A 133 -0.79 -8.58 -8.26
N TYR A 134 -0.61 -9.35 -9.34
CA TYR A 134 -1.70 -9.91 -10.12
C TYR A 134 -2.62 -10.77 -9.26
N ALA A 135 -2.06 -11.70 -8.48
CA ALA A 135 -2.83 -12.58 -7.62
C ALA A 135 -3.67 -11.80 -6.59
N ASN A 136 -3.08 -10.76 -6.00
CA ASN A 136 -3.73 -9.91 -5.02
C ASN A 136 -4.88 -9.10 -5.63
N PHE A 137 -4.63 -8.40 -6.75
CA PHE A 137 -5.66 -7.61 -7.45
C PHE A 137 -6.78 -8.48 -8.04
N HIS A 138 -6.43 -9.61 -8.65
CA HIS A 138 -7.41 -10.56 -9.16
C HIS A 138 -8.29 -11.13 -8.03
N SER A 139 -7.72 -11.39 -6.85
CA SER A 139 -8.46 -11.83 -5.66
C SER A 139 -9.39 -10.73 -5.16
N MET A 140 -8.93 -9.48 -5.08
CA MET A 140 -9.77 -8.33 -4.71
C MET A 140 -10.89 -8.07 -5.71
N GLN A 141 -10.63 -8.19 -7.01
CA GLN A 141 -11.65 -8.06 -8.05
C GLN A 141 -12.74 -9.12 -7.92
N ARG A 142 -12.37 -10.37 -7.59
CA ARG A 142 -13.34 -11.44 -7.27
C ARG A 142 -14.17 -11.17 -6.02
N LEU A 143 -13.58 -10.51 -5.02
CA LEU A 143 -14.27 -10.13 -3.77
C LEU A 143 -15.14 -8.87 -3.94
N GLY A 144 -14.95 -8.12 -5.03
CA GLY A 144 -15.74 -6.96 -5.43
C GLY A 144 -15.31 -5.64 -4.78
N ASP A 145 -16.11 -4.61 -5.04
CA ASP A 145 -15.84 -3.22 -4.67
C ASP A 145 -15.52 -2.97 -3.18
N PRO A 146 -16.16 -3.65 -2.20
CA PRO A 146 -15.82 -3.46 -0.78
C PRO A 146 -14.39 -3.86 -0.41
N SER A 147 -13.71 -4.65 -1.24
CA SER A 147 -12.30 -4.99 -1.04
C SER A 147 -11.38 -4.19 -1.94
N LEU A 148 -11.78 -4.00 -3.21
CA LEU A 148 -10.95 -3.33 -4.20
C LEU A 148 -10.87 -1.81 -4.00
N ARG A 149 -12.00 -1.12 -3.79
CA ARG A 149 -12.01 0.35 -3.73
C ARG A 149 -11.26 0.93 -2.53
N PRO A 150 -11.43 0.42 -1.29
CA PRO A 150 -10.66 0.91 -0.14
C PRO A 150 -9.17 0.68 -0.35
N PHE A 151 -8.78 -0.50 -0.87
CA PHE A 151 -7.38 -0.82 -1.13
C PHE A 151 -6.75 0.12 -2.16
N LEU A 152 -7.46 0.47 -3.24
CA LEU A 152 -7.01 1.46 -4.23
C LEU A 152 -6.86 2.88 -3.64
N GLN A 153 -7.47 3.14 -2.49
CA GLN A 153 -7.34 4.40 -1.75
C GLN A 153 -6.39 4.27 -0.55
N ASP A 154 -5.55 3.24 -0.53
CA ASP A 154 -4.59 2.93 0.54
C ASP A 154 -5.25 2.64 1.91
N VAL A 155 -6.54 2.33 1.92
CA VAL A 155 -7.29 1.94 3.12
C VAL A 155 -7.26 0.43 3.29
N VAL A 156 -6.60 -0.01 4.35
CA VAL A 156 -6.55 -1.42 4.74
C VAL A 156 -7.56 -1.68 5.85
N GLN A 157 -8.51 -2.58 5.58
CA GLN A 157 -9.49 -3.07 6.54
C GLN A 157 -9.26 -4.55 6.81
N PHE A 158 -9.51 -4.98 8.06
CA PHE A 158 -9.25 -6.37 8.48
C PHE A 158 -9.98 -7.40 7.60
N GLY A 159 -11.29 -7.24 7.43
CA GLY A 159 -12.12 -8.20 6.70
C GLY A 159 -11.70 -8.38 5.23
N PRO A 160 -11.67 -7.31 4.43
CA PRO A 160 -11.15 -7.34 3.06
C PRO A 160 -9.74 -7.93 2.96
N LEU A 161 -8.80 -7.49 3.80
CA LEU A 161 -7.43 -8.00 3.78
C LEU A 161 -7.37 -9.50 4.07
N ALA A 162 -8.05 -9.96 5.12
CA ALA A 162 -8.09 -11.37 5.51
C ALA A 162 -8.66 -12.25 4.39
N LYS A 163 -9.75 -11.81 3.74
CA LYS A 163 -10.35 -12.53 2.61
C LYS A 163 -9.43 -12.58 1.41
N THR A 164 -8.79 -11.46 1.06
CA THR A 164 -7.86 -11.39 -0.07
C THR A 164 -6.66 -12.31 0.15
N LEU A 165 -6.02 -12.23 1.32
CA LEU A 165 -4.87 -13.09 1.66
C LEU A 165 -5.26 -14.56 1.69
N GLY A 166 -6.39 -14.90 2.32
CA GLY A 166 -6.92 -16.26 2.33
C GLY A 166 -7.20 -16.79 0.92
N LEU A 167 -7.77 -15.97 0.06
CA LEU A 167 -8.04 -16.35 -1.33
C LEU A 167 -6.75 -16.55 -2.13
N VAL A 168 -5.73 -15.70 -1.95
CA VAL A 168 -4.40 -15.89 -2.55
C VAL A 168 -3.75 -17.17 -2.05
N MET A 169 -3.83 -17.47 -0.74
CA MET A 169 -3.29 -18.70 -0.16
C MET A 169 -3.95 -19.95 -0.72
N ILE A 170 -5.26 -19.89 -1.02
CA ILE A 170 -6.00 -21.02 -1.61
C ILE A 170 -5.72 -21.15 -3.11
N THR A 171 -5.65 -20.03 -3.84
CA THR A 171 -5.57 -20.05 -5.32
C THR A 171 -4.16 -20.09 -5.88
N LYS A 172 -3.17 -19.54 -5.15
CA LYS A 172 -1.75 -19.53 -5.54
C LYS A 172 -0.83 -19.82 -4.33
N PRO A 173 -0.91 -20.99 -3.68
CA PRO A 173 -0.06 -21.35 -2.53
C PRO A 173 1.44 -21.33 -2.83
N GLN A 174 1.83 -21.55 -4.10
CA GLN A 174 3.22 -21.54 -4.57
C GLN A 174 3.92 -20.18 -4.40
N ILE A 175 3.17 -19.08 -4.23
CA ILE A 175 3.73 -17.74 -4.00
C ILE A 175 4.33 -17.62 -2.59
N LEU A 176 3.82 -18.39 -1.61
CA LEU A 176 4.18 -18.26 -0.20
C LEU A 176 5.68 -18.41 0.06
N PRO A 177 6.38 -19.49 -0.40
CA PRO A 177 7.81 -19.64 -0.14
C PRO A 177 8.65 -18.45 -0.66
N PHE A 178 8.25 -17.86 -1.78
CA PHE A 178 8.91 -16.68 -2.34
C PHE A 178 8.64 -15.41 -1.54
N ILE A 179 7.45 -15.26 -0.94
CA ILE A 179 7.22 -14.19 0.05
C ILE A 179 8.17 -14.36 1.23
N PHE A 180 8.27 -15.57 1.79
CA PHE A 180 9.17 -15.86 2.92
C PHE A 180 10.63 -15.55 2.60
N SER A 181 11.12 -15.92 1.40
CA SER A 181 12.49 -15.62 0.99
C SER A 181 12.71 -14.12 0.71
N GLN A 182 11.71 -13.43 0.16
CA GLN A 182 11.80 -12.00 -0.15
C GLN A 182 11.81 -11.14 1.11
N VAL A 183 10.83 -11.32 2.00
CA VAL A 183 10.64 -10.41 3.15
C VAL A 183 11.44 -10.85 4.38
N GLY A 184 11.67 -12.16 4.53
CA GLY A 184 12.35 -12.75 5.68
C GLY A 184 11.43 -12.98 6.88
N PHE A 185 11.75 -14.00 7.67
CA PHE A 185 10.94 -14.44 8.81
C PHE A 185 10.66 -13.34 9.86
N PRO A 186 11.64 -12.49 10.27
CA PRO A 186 11.37 -11.46 11.28
C PRO A 186 10.30 -10.45 10.85
N VAL A 187 10.22 -10.13 9.55
CA VAL A 187 9.24 -9.19 9.00
C VAL A 187 7.82 -9.77 9.08
N LEU A 188 7.67 -11.08 8.90
CA LEU A 188 6.36 -11.75 8.98
C LEU A 188 5.84 -11.85 10.41
N VAL A 189 6.73 -12.03 11.39
CA VAL A 189 6.35 -12.01 12.81
C VAL A 189 5.83 -10.62 13.18
N ASP A 190 6.55 -9.56 12.81
CA ASP A 190 6.12 -8.18 13.04
C ASP A 190 4.77 -7.90 12.35
N TRP A 191 4.63 -8.32 11.08
CA TRP A 191 3.38 -8.20 10.33
C TRP A 191 2.20 -8.88 11.00
N THR A 192 2.40 -10.09 11.53
CA THR A 192 1.34 -10.84 12.22
C THR A 192 0.83 -10.05 13.42
N GLY A 193 1.73 -9.40 14.17
CA GLY A 193 1.36 -8.48 15.25
C GLY A 193 0.49 -7.31 14.77
N HIS A 194 0.86 -6.67 13.65
CA HIS A 194 0.07 -5.57 13.07
C HIS A 194 -1.29 -6.04 12.56
N PHE A 195 -1.34 -7.21 11.91
CA PHE A 195 -2.58 -7.83 11.43
C PHE A 195 -3.53 -8.16 12.59
N THR A 196 -2.99 -8.69 13.70
CA THR A 196 -3.77 -8.91 14.93
C THR A 196 -4.29 -7.60 15.51
N MET A 197 -3.46 -6.55 15.57
CA MET A 197 -3.89 -5.23 16.05
C MET A 197 -4.99 -4.62 15.19
N LEU A 198 -4.89 -4.75 13.86
CA LEU A 198 -5.94 -4.33 12.93
C LEU A 198 -7.27 -5.04 13.23
N GLY A 199 -7.23 -6.35 13.45
CA GLY A 199 -8.39 -7.14 13.88
C GLY A 199 -8.95 -6.70 15.23
N LEU A 200 -8.09 -6.47 16.23
CA LEU A 200 -8.49 -5.98 17.55
C LEU A 200 -9.15 -4.60 17.47
N TYR A 201 -8.59 -3.67 16.71
CA TYR A 201 -9.17 -2.33 16.53
C TYR A 201 -10.50 -2.39 15.78
N THR A 202 -10.61 -3.27 14.79
CA THR A 202 -11.88 -3.51 14.10
C THR A 202 -12.94 -4.02 15.09
N LEU A 203 -12.59 -4.98 15.95
CA LEU A 203 -13.49 -5.50 16.98
C LEU A 203 -13.88 -4.43 18.01
N LEU A 204 -12.90 -3.65 18.50
CA LEU A 204 -13.14 -2.59 19.47
C LEU A 204 -14.04 -1.49 18.90
N SER A 205 -13.79 -1.02 17.68
CA SER A 205 -14.64 0.01 17.06
C SER A 205 -16.02 -0.52 16.66
N THR A 206 -16.13 -1.76 16.19
CA THR A 206 -17.42 -2.30 15.74
C THR A 206 -18.34 -2.68 16.91
N PHE A 207 -17.78 -3.30 17.96
CA PHE A 207 -18.58 -3.87 19.04
C PHE A 207 -18.44 -3.12 20.37
N THR A 208 -17.26 -2.59 20.68
CA THR A 208 -16.97 -2.00 22.00
C THR A 208 -17.30 -0.51 22.06
N GLU A 209 -17.07 0.24 20.98
CA GLU A 209 -17.41 1.66 20.89
C GLU A 209 -18.91 1.94 21.12
N PRO A 210 -19.86 1.24 20.48
CA PRO A 210 -21.30 1.48 20.70
C PRO A 210 -21.73 1.24 22.16
N LEU A 211 -21.07 0.32 22.86
CA LEU A 211 -21.33 0.01 24.27
C LEU A 211 -20.80 1.10 25.19
N ILE A 212 -19.62 1.65 24.91
CA ILE A 212 -18.95 2.64 25.77
C ILE A 212 -19.48 4.06 25.54
N ARG A 213 -19.82 4.42 24.29
CA ARG A 213 -20.19 5.79 23.89
C ARG A 213 -21.32 6.41 24.73
N PRO A 214 -22.40 5.70 25.11
CA PRO A 214 -23.44 6.21 25.99
C PRO A 214 -22.91 6.56 27.40
N LEU A 215 -22.01 5.72 27.94
CA LEU A 215 -21.43 5.88 29.28
C LEU A 215 -20.46 7.08 29.36
N LEU A 216 -19.89 7.53 28.23
CA LEU A 216 -18.97 8.67 28.19
C LEU A 216 -19.63 10.00 28.57
N SER A 217 -20.95 10.10 28.41
CA SER A 217 -21.72 11.31 28.76
C SER A 217 -21.71 11.63 30.27
N ALA A 218 -21.47 10.62 31.11
CA ALA A 218 -21.39 10.75 32.57
C ALA A 218 -19.99 11.08 33.10
N LEU A 219 -18.95 11.01 32.25
CA LEU A 219 -17.57 11.22 32.68
C LEU A 219 -17.19 12.71 32.77
N PRO A 220 -16.22 13.07 33.65
CA PRO A 220 -15.59 14.39 33.67
C PRO A 220 -15.03 14.80 32.29
N PRO A 221 -14.96 16.10 31.97
CA PRO A 221 -14.56 16.59 30.64
C PRO A 221 -13.20 16.06 30.15
N GLU A 222 -12.20 15.98 31.02
CA GLU A 222 -10.86 15.50 30.67
C GLU A 222 -10.86 14.01 30.30
N LEU A 223 -11.48 13.16 31.11
CA LEU A 223 -11.61 11.73 30.85
C LEU A 223 -12.45 11.47 29.60
N ARG A 224 -13.53 12.26 29.40
CA ARG A 224 -14.36 12.18 28.21
C ARG A 224 -13.54 12.48 26.95
N TYR A 225 -12.68 13.50 26.98
CA TYR A 225 -11.80 13.81 25.86
C TYR A 225 -10.82 12.67 25.58
N GLN A 226 -10.16 12.11 26.61
CA GLN A 226 -9.23 10.99 26.44
C GLN A 226 -9.92 9.76 25.84
N TRP A 227 -11.13 9.43 26.31
CA TRP A 227 -11.90 8.32 25.76
C TRP A 227 -12.35 8.57 24.32
N LYS A 228 -12.80 9.78 23.97
CA LYS A 228 -13.11 10.14 22.58
C LYS A 228 -11.90 9.92 21.67
N ARG A 229 -10.71 10.38 22.08
CA ARG A 229 -9.47 10.17 21.30
C ARG A 229 -9.11 8.69 21.15
N ARG A 230 -9.41 7.85 22.14
CA ARG A 230 -9.20 6.38 22.06
C ARG A 230 -10.18 5.72 21.10
N LEU A 231 -11.48 6.08 21.16
CA LEU A 231 -12.49 5.58 20.22
C LEU A 231 -12.14 5.94 18.78
N GLU A 232 -11.77 7.21 18.56
CA GLU A 232 -11.25 7.69 17.29
C GLU A 232 -10.05 6.87 16.83
N ALA A 233 -9.05 6.65 17.69
CA ALA A 233 -7.88 5.83 17.33
C ALA A 233 -8.24 4.39 16.92
N TRP A 234 -9.27 3.78 17.52
CA TRP A 234 -9.76 2.46 17.09
C TRP A 234 -10.44 2.52 15.74
N LYS A 235 -11.36 3.47 15.53
CA LYS A 235 -12.10 3.64 14.28
C LYS A 235 -11.16 3.94 13.11
N TYR A 236 -10.32 4.96 13.29
CA TYR A 236 -9.30 5.31 12.30
C TYR A 236 -8.40 4.12 12.11
N GLY A 237 -7.73 3.62 13.17
CA GLY A 237 -6.78 2.52 13.13
C GLY A 237 -7.27 1.21 12.48
N ALA A 238 -8.59 0.98 12.41
CA ALA A 238 -9.22 -0.14 11.72
C ALA A 238 -9.60 0.13 10.25
N GLY A 239 -9.48 1.38 9.79
CA GLY A 239 -9.89 1.83 8.45
C GLY A 239 -11.42 1.94 8.29
N LEU A 240 -12.16 2.04 9.41
CA LEU A 240 -13.63 2.07 9.45
C LEU A 240 -14.22 3.48 9.29
N ASP A 241 -13.36 4.47 9.07
CA ASP A 241 -13.70 5.84 8.70
C ASP A 241 -13.86 6.03 7.18
N TYR A 242 -13.64 4.98 6.39
CA TYR A 242 -13.85 5.00 4.95
C TYR A 242 -15.35 5.04 4.60
N GLU A 243 -15.76 6.07 3.86
CA GLU A 243 -17.10 6.22 3.29
C GLU A 243 -17.01 6.09 1.75
N LEU A 244 -18.00 5.40 1.16
CA LEU A 244 -18.04 5.04 -0.27
C LEU A 244 -18.49 6.18 -1.17
#